data_AF-A0A9D2D711-F1
#
_entry.id   AF-A0A9D2D711-F1
#
_cell.length_a   1.000
_cell.length_b   1.000
_cell.length_c   1.000
_cell.angle_alpha   90.00
_cell.angle_beta   90.00
_cell.angle_gamma   90.00
#
_symmetry.space_group_name_H-M   'P 1'
#
loop_
_entity.id
_entity.type
_entity.pdbx_description
1 polymer ?
#
loop_
_entity_poly.entity_id
_entity_poly.type
_entity_poly.pdbx_seq_one_letter_code
_entity_poly.pdbx_strand_id
1 'polypeptide(L)'
;IISFCNGAEDDEQKRNTVRIAVILLGALAVIFALITPVMIWGLPALFSVSAQAGIFMQQGLIIYAFSYPFKAGIKFICAYHYSNKRAWQANLLIYLDPLLTPLLLMFLPQLFGMNGIWLALPLTQTFVFVTGIFLREKEKQGQHFLYLR
;
A
#
# COMPACT_ATOMS: atom_id res chain seq x y z
N ILE A 1 20.36 -5.08 -1.10
CA ILE A 1 20.42 -6.17 -2.10
C ILE A 1 20.18 -5.62 -3.50
N ILE A 2 18.98 -5.13 -3.86
CA ILE A 2 18.71 -4.62 -5.23
C ILE A 2 19.71 -3.53 -5.66
N SER A 3 20.02 -2.55 -4.79
CA SER A 3 21.03 -1.51 -5.07
C SER A 3 22.43 -2.09 -5.33
N PHE A 4 22.81 -3.16 -4.62
CA PHE A 4 24.09 -3.86 -4.82
C PHE A 4 24.09 -4.64 -6.13
N CYS A 5 23.04 -5.42 -6.42
CA CYS A 5 22.93 -6.17 -7.68
C CYS A 5 22.98 -5.24 -8.90
N ASN A 6 22.40 -4.03 -8.80
CA ASN A 6 22.52 -3.02 -9.84
C ASN A 6 23.96 -2.53 -10.06
N GLY A 7 24.79 -2.48 -9.01
CA GLY A 7 26.21 -2.09 -9.11
C GLY A 7 27.13 -3.23 -9.54
N ALA A 8 26.73 -4.48 -9.30
CA ALA A 8 27.45 -5.69 -9.67
C ALA A 8 26.99 -6.28 -11.02
N GLU A 9 26.03 -5.65 -11.70
CA GLU A 9 25.41 -6.12 -12.97
C GLU A 9 24.84 -7.55 -12.87
N ASP A 10 24.42 -7.97 -11.67
CA ASP A 10 23.85 -9.30 -11.42
C ASP A 10 22.31 -9.27 -11.54
N ASP A 11 21.84 -9.40 -12.78
CA ASP A 11 20.42 -9.40 -13.11
C ASP A 11 19.66 -10.63 -12.58
N GLU A 12 20.35 -11.77 -12.40
CA GLU A 12 19.73 -12.98 -11.88
C GLU A 12 19.38 -12.81 -10.40
N GLN A 13 20.32 -12.36 -9.59
CA GLN A 13 20.11 -12.11 -8.17
C GLN A 13 19.10 -10.99 -7.94
N LYS A 14 19.10 -9.95 -8.79
CA LYS A 14 18.09 -8.88 -8.76
C LYS A 14 16.69 -9.42 -8.99
N ARG A 15 16.49 -10.26 -10.02
CA ARG A 15 15.20 -10.87 -10.34
C ARG A 15 14.71 -11.76 -9.20
N ASN A 16 15.60 -12.57 -8.63
CA ASN A 16 15.25 -13.42 -7.49
C ASN A 16 14.84 -12.58 -6.26
N THR A 17 15.60 -11.53 -5.94
CA THR A 17 15.29 -10.62 -4.83
C THR A 17 13.93 -9.95 -5.00
N VAL A 18 13.62 -9.47 -6.21
CA VAL A 18 12.31 -8.89 -6.52
C VAL A 18 11.19 -9.91 -6.34
N ARG A 19 11.37 -11.14 -6.84
CA ARG A 19 10.38 -12.23 -6.71
C ARG A 19 10.12 -12.55 -5.24
N ILE A 20 11.17 -12.72 -4.44
CA ILE A 20 11.06 -12.98 -2.99
C ILE A 20 10.32 -11.83 -2.30
N ALA A 21 10.68 -10.57 -2.59
CA ALA A 21 10.02 -9.41 -1.99
C ALA A 21 8.51 -9.36 -2.31
N VAL A 22 8.13 -9.62 -3.57
CA VAL A 22 6.72 -9.68 -3.97
C VAL A 22 5.98 -10.81 -3.27
N ILE A 23 6.57 -12.02 -3.19
CA ILE A 23 5.96 -13.16 -2.50
C ILE A 23 5.77 -12.86 -1.01
N LEU A 24 6.79 -12.33 -0.34
CA LEU A 24 6.73 -12.00 1.09
C LEU A 24 5.67 -10.94 1.39
N LEU A 25 5.66 -9.85 0.63
CA LEU A 25 4.68 -8.77 0.83
C LEU A 25 3.25 -9.22 0.49
N GLY A 26 3.08 -10.03 -0.57
CA GLY A 26 1.81 -10.65 -0.92
C GLY A 26 1.32 -11.62 0.17
N ALA A 27 2.20 -12.49 0.67
CA ALA A 27 1.88 -13.41 1.76
C ALA A 27 1.47 -12.67 3.03
N LEU A 28 2.18 -11.59 3.40
CA LEU A 28 1.80 -10.75 4.53
C LEU A 28 0.44 -10.08 4.33
N ALA A 29 0.14 -9.57 3.14
CA ALA A 29 -1.18 -9.00 2.85
C ALA A 29 -2.29 -10.04 3.03
N VAL A 30 -2.09 -11.28 2.54
CA VAL A 30 -3.02 -12.39 2.73
C VAL A 30 -3.15 -12.75 4.21
N ILE A 31 -2.03 -12.87 4.95
CA ILE A 31 -2.05 -13.19 6.38
C ILE A 31 -2.84 -12.12 7.16
N PHE A 32 -2.63 -10.83 6.89
CA PHE A 32 -3.40 -9.76 7.53
C PHE A 32 -4.89 -9.84 7.18
N ALA A 33 -5.23 -10.14 5.92
CA ALA A 33 -6.62 -10.36 5.52
C ALA A 33 -7.25 -11.56 6.27
N LEU A 34 -6.52 -12.67 6.42
CA LEU A 34 -6.97 -13.87 7.12
C LEU A 34 -7.10 -13.69 8.64
N ILE A 35 -6.31 -12.81 9.24
CA ILE A 35 -6.42 -12.46 10.66
C ILE A 35 -7.58 -11.48 10.92
N THR A 36 -8.02 -10.74 9.90
CA THR A 36 -9.06 -9.70 10.04
C THR A 36 -10.36 -10.22 10.67
N PRO A 37 -10.92 -11.40 10.31
CA PRO A 37 -12.10 -11.95 10.99
C PRO A 37 -11.93 -12.12 12.50
N VAL A 38 -10.74 -12.54 12.95
CA VAL A 38 -10.42 -12.65 14.38
C VAL A 38 -10.40 -11.26 15.02
N MET A 39 -9.83 -10.27 14.33
CA MET A 39 -9.80 -8.87 14.81
C MET A 39 -11.20 -8.24 14.88
N ILE A 40 -12.08 -8.52 13.91
CA ILE A 40 -13.47 -8.04 13.89
C ILE A 40 -14.20 -8.47 15.16
N TRP A 41 -14.01 -9.72 15.58
CA TRP A 41 -14.64 -10.22 16.80
C TRP A 41 -13.92 -9.75 18.08
N GLY A 42 -12.59 -9.79 18.08
CA GLY A 42 -11.79 -9.56 19.30
C GLY A 42 -11.59 -8.08 19.67
N LEU A 43 -11.42 -7.18 18.70
CA LEU A 43 -11.07 -5.78 18.99
C LEU A 43 -12.16 -4.99 19.72
N PRO A 44 -13.45 -5.09 19.39
CA PRO A 44 -14.49 -4.39 20.15
C PRO A 44 -14.50 -4.78 21.64
N ALA A 45 -14.31 -6.06 21.94
CA ALA A 45 -14.23 -6.57 23.31
C ALA A 45 -12.93 -6.13 24.00
N LEU A 46 -11.80 -6.21 23.29
CA LEU A 46 -10.49 -5.79 23.81
C LEU A 46 -10.47 -4.31 24.23
N PHE A 47 -11.14 -3.45 23.46
CA PHE A 47 -11.22 -2.02 23.74
C PHE A 47 -12.42 -1.62 24.60
N SER A 48 -13.24 -2.58 25.08
CA SER A 48 -14.42 -2.35 25.91
C SER A 48 -15.33 -1.24 25.37
N VAL A 49 -15.55 -1.22 24.04
CA VAL A 49 -16.34 -0.16 23.40
C VAL A 49 -17.84 -0.38 23.60
N SER A 50 -18.63 0.68 23.45
CA SER A 50 -20.09 0.57 23.46
C SER A 50 -20.59 -0.34 22.33
N ALA A 51 -21.78 -0.93 22.49
CA ALA A 51 -22.36 -1.82 21.47
C ALA A 51 -22.44 -1.15 20.08
N GLN A 52 -22.85 0.13 20.04
CA GLN A 52 -22.93 0.90 18.81
C GLN A 52 -21.55 1.11 18.16
N ALA A 53 -20.53 1.47 18.95
CA ALA A 53 -19.17 1.63 18.47
C ALA A 53 -18.56 0.28 18.00
N GLY A 54 -18.93 -0.83 18.65
CA GLY A 54 -18.54 -2.16 18.25
C GLY A 54 -19.02 -2.53 16.85
N ILE A 55 -20.29 -2.26 16.54
CA ILE A 55 -20.86 -2.49 15.18
C ILE A 55 -20.09 -1.69 14.13
N PHE A 56 -19.82 -0.42 14.42
CA PHE A 56 -19.06 0.46 13.52
C PHE A 56 -17.63 -0.03 13.31
N MET A 57 -16.95 -0.49 14.37
CA MET A 57 -15.61 -1.05 14.28
C MET A 57 -15.59 -2.35 13.45
N GLN A 58 -16.57 -3.24 13.64
CA GLN A 58 -16.68 -4.49 12.91
C GLN A 58 -16.85 -4.26 11.40
N GLN A 59 -17.80 -3.40 11.01
CA GLN A 59 -18.02 -3.02 9.61
C GLN A 59 -16.78 -2.32 9.04
N GLY A 60 -16.19 -1.44 9.83
CA GLY A 60 -15.02 -0.68 9.47
C GLY A 60 -13.78 -1.51 9.17
N LEU A 61 -13.53 -2.55 9.97
CA LEU A 61 -12.40 -3.47 9.78
C LEU A 61 -12.53 -4.28 8.48
N ILE A 62 -13.76 -4.64 8.07
CA ILE A 62 -14.01 -5.28 6.77
C ILE A 62 -13.61 -4.33 5.63
N ILE A 63 -14.04 -3.07 5.71
CA ILE A 63 -13.71 -2.04 4.71
C ILE A 63 -12.19 -1.78 4.69
N TYR A 64 -11.58 -1.64 5.86
CA TYR A 64 -10.14 -1.40 6.02
C TYR A 64 -9.30 -2.49 5.35
N ALA A 65 -9.74 -3.76 5.43
CA ALA A 65 -8.98 -4.90 4.91
C ALA A 65 -8.68 -4.82 3.42
N PHE A 66 -9.52 -4.14 2.63
CA PHE A 66 -9.26 -3.89 1.21
C PHE A 66 -7.98 -3.07 0.97
N SER A 67 -7.45 -2.38 1.98
CA SER A 67 -6.20 -1.62 1.91
C SER A 67 -4.94 -2.50 1.86
N TYR A 68 -4.97 -3.72 2.41
CA TYR A 68 -3.77 -4.55 2.60
C TYR A 68 -2.96 -4.82 1.32
N PRO A 69 -3.56 -5.26 0.19
CA PRO A 69 -2.79 -5.50 -1.03
C PRO A 69 -2.13 -4.23 -1.56
N PHE A 70 -2.82 -3.09 -1.50
CA PHE A 70 -2.29 -1.80 -1.95
C PHE A 70 -1.13 -1.34 -1.06
N LYS A 71 -1.28 -1.46 0.26
CA LYS A 71 -0.20 -1.17 1.23
C LYS A 71 1.05 -2.00 0.96
N ALA A 72 0.88 -3.30 0.69
CA ALA A 72 1.98 -4.18 0.34
C ALA A 72 2.66 -3.75 -0.97
N GLY A 73 1.86 -3.42 -1.99
CA GLY A 73 2.34 -2.90 -3.27
C GLY A 73 3.12 -1.59 -3.15
N ILE A 74 2.61 -0.62 -2.38
CA ILE A 74 3.29 0.66 -2.13
C ILE A 74 4.63 0.43 -1.43
N LYS A 75 4.68 -0.43 -0.40
CA LYS A 75 5.95 -0.78 0.27
C LYS A 75 6.97 -1.37 -0.71
N PHE A 76 6.53 -2.26 -1.60
CA PHE A 76 7.40 -2.80 -2.64
C PHE A 76 7.91 -1.70 -3.58
N ILE A 77 7.02 -0.87 -4.11
CA ILE A 77 7.35 0.21 -5.05
C ILE A 77 8.34 1.19 -4.42
N CYS A 78 8.08 1.68 -3.21
CA CYS A 78 8.98 2.59 -2.50
C CYS A 78 10.36 1.96 -2.26
N ALA A 79 10.42 0.72 -1.76
CA ALA A 79 11.68 0.01 -1.54
C ALA A 79 12.48 -0.17 -2.85
N TYR A 80 11.77 -0.43 -3.95
CA TYR A 80 12.35 -0.53 -5.29
C TYR A 80 12.93 0.81 -5.75
N HIS A 81 12.19 1.92 -5.65
CA HIS A 81 12.69 3.25 -6.03
C HIS A 81 13.88 3.71 -5.18
N TYR A 82 13.85 3.47 -3.86
CA TYR A 82 15.00 3.73 -3.00
C TYR A 82 16.24 2.95 -3.44
N SER A 83 16.07 1.68 -3.79
CA SER A 83 17.16 0.83 -4.26
C SER A 83 17.74 1.25 -5.63
N ASN A 84 16.98 1.99 -6.43
CA ASN A 84 17.39 2.47 -7.75
C ASN A 84 17.83 3.95 -7.75
N LYS A 85 18.18 4.52 -6.58
CA LYS A 85 18.58 5.94 -6.42
C LYS A 85 17.49 6.94 -6.84
N ARG A 86 16.22 6.56 -6.79
CA ARG A 86 15.06 7.42 -7.14
C ARG A 86 14.22 7.78 -5.91
N ALA A 87 14.90 8.20 -4.84
CA ALA A 87 14.26 8.51 -3.57
C ALA A 87 13.12 9.54 -3.69
N TRP A 88 13.22 10.49 -4.63
CA TRP A 88 12.17 11.47 -4.91
C TRP A 88 10.80 10.84 -5.17
N GLN A 89 10.72 9.79 -6.00
CA GLN A 89 9.44 9.15 -6.32
C GLN A 89 8.91 8.34 -5.14
N ALA A 90 9.77 7.66 -4.40
CA ALA A 90 9.37 6.98 -3.16
C ALA A 90 8.82 8.00 -2.14
N ASN A 91 9.51 9.13 -1.99
CA ASN A 91 9.09 10.21 -1.08
C ASN A 91 7.75 10.80 -1.51
N LEU A 92 7.52 11.03 -2.81
CA LEU A 92 6.22 11.48 -3.33
C LEU A 92 5.10 10.53 -2.87
N LEU A 93 5.26 9.22 -3.06
CA LEU A 93 4.25 8.24 -2.63
C LEU A 93 4.03 8.24 -1.11
N ILE A 94 5.11 8.38 -0.33
CA ILE A 94 5.05 8.44 1.14
C ILE A 94 4.32 9.70 1.62
N TYR A 95 4.50 10.84 0.95
CA TYR A 95 3.85 12.09 1.32
C TYR A 95 2.42 12.23 0.78
N LEU A 96 2.06 11.51 -0.29
CA LEU A 96 0.68 11.49 -0.77
C LEU A 96 -0.28 10.85 0.25
N ASP A 97 0.14 9.80 0.96
CA ASP A 97 -0.71 9.12 1.95
C ASP A 97 -1.18 10.03 3.11
N PRO A 98 -0.30 10.71 3.87
CA PRO A 98 -0.71 11.63 4.94
C PRO A 98 -1.36 12.92 4.43
N LEU A 99 -1.26 13.24 3.14
CA LEU A 99 -1.97 14.37 2.53
C LEU A 99 -3.40 13.98 2.11
N LEU A 100 -3.55 12.84 1.45
CA LEU A 100 -4.83 12.40 0.88
C LEU A 100 -5.77 11.82 1.94
N THR A 101 -5.25 11.10 2.93
CA THR A 101 -6.11 10.50 3.96
C THR A 101 -6.93 11.54 4.72
N PRO A 102 -6.36 12.66 5.23
CA PRO A 102 -7.14 13.72 5.85
C PRO A 102 -8.11 14.41 4.88
N LEU A 103 -7.69 14.62 3.62
CA LEU A 103 -8.55 15.21 2.60
C LEU A 103 -9.80 14.35 2.37
N LEU A 104 -9.62 13.04 2.21
CA LEU A 104 -10.72 12.10 2.04
C LEU A 104 -11.59 12.02 3.30
N LEU A 105 -11.01 12.07 4.49
CA LEU A 105 -11.76 12.13 5.76
C LEU A 105 -12.58 13.41 5.93
N MET A 106 -12.21 14.51 5.27
CA MET A 106 -13.01 15.74 5.30
C MET A 106 -14.34 15.57 4.56
N PHE A 107 -14.35 14.79 3.47
CA PHE A 107 -15.51 14.71 2.56
C PHE A 107 -16.28 13.37 2.65
N LEU A 108 -15.59 12.22 2.71
CA LEU A 108 -16.24 10.91 2.67
C LEU A 108 -17.25 10.67 3.80
N PRO A 109 -16.99 11.06 5.07
CA PRO A 109 -17.96 10.86 6.13
C PRO A 109 -19.24 11.67 5.94
N GLN A 110 -19.16 12.82 5.25
CA GLN A 110 -20.35 13.63 4.93
C GLN A 110 -21.25 12.93 3.90
N LEU A 111 -20.64 12.12 3.02
CA LEU A 111 -21.34 11.40 1.94
C LEU A 111 -21.81 10.00 2.34
N PHE A 112 -21.01 9.29 3.15
CA PHE A 112 -21.18 7.87 3.46
C PHE A 112 -21.27 7.57 4.97
N GLY A 113 -21.36 8.60 5.81
CA GLY A 113 -21.42 8.47 7.27
C GLY A 113 -20.20 7.74 7.83
N MET A 114 -20.43 6.82 8.76
CA MET A 114 -19.36 6.03 9.39
C MET A 114 -18.54 5.22 8.38
N ASN A 115 -19.18 4.68 7.33
CA ASN A 115 -18.46 3.94 6.29
C ASN A 115 -17.46 4.84 5.54
N GLY A 116 -17.77 6.13 5.42
CA GLY A 116 -16.87 7.12 4.82
C GLY A 116 -15.55 7.27 5.57
N ILE A 117 -15.56 7.15 6.91
CA ILE A 117 -14.34 7.17 7.73
C ILE A 117 -13.44 5.99 7.38
N TRP A 118 -14.03 4.80 7.26
CA TRP A 118 -13.29 3.58 6.97
C TRP A 118 -12.87 3.46 5.51
N LEU A 119 -13.63 4.06 4.57
CA LEU A 119 -13.31 4.12 3.14
C LEU A 119 -12.13 5.03 2.81
N ALA A 120 -11.83 6.02 3.66
CA ALA A 120 -10.75 6.96 3.41
C ALA A 120 -9.41 6.24 3.16
N LEU A 121 -9.11 5.21 3.96
CA LEU A 121 -7.83 4.53 3.83
C LEU A 121 -7.73 3.63 2.60
N PRO A 122 -8.68 2.72 2.30
CA PRO A 122 -8.64 1.95 1.05
C PRO A 122 -8.54 2.84 -0.19
N LEU A 123 -9.26 3.96 -0.22
CA LEU A 123 -9.22 4.88 -1.35
C LEU A 123 -7.88 5.61 -1.46
N THR A 124 -7.31 6.10 -0.35
CA THR A 124 -5.95 6.66 -0.36
C THR A 124 -4.94 5.64 -0.85
N GLN A 125 -4.94 4.43 -0.28
CA GLN A 125 -3.96 3.39 -0.63
C GLN A 125 -4.10 2.96 -2.09
N THR A 126 -5.33 2.90 -2.62
CA THR A 126 -5.56 2.62 -4.04
C THR A 126 -4.96 3.73 -4.91
N PHE A 127 -5.23 5.00 -4.59
CA PHE A 127 -4.72 6.13 -5.35
C PHE A 127 -3.18 6.19 -5.34
N VAL A 128 -2.57 6.04 -4.17
CA VAL A 128 -1.11 6.05 -4.01
C VAL A 128 -0.48 4.87 -4.75
N PHE A 129 -1.10 3.69 -4.69
CA PHE A 129 -0.63 2.53 -5.41
C PHE A 129 -0.68 2.73 -6.93
N VAL A 130 -1.81 3.22 -7.46
CA VAL A 130 -1.98 3.54 -8.89
C VAL A 130 -0.93 4.57 -9.33
N THR A 131 -0.71 5.61 -8.53
CA THR A 131 0.34 6.61 -8.80
C THR A 131 1.72 5.96 -8.87
N GLY A 132 2.04 5.05 -7.94
CA GLY A 132 3.31 4.32 -7.95
C GLY A 132 3.49 3.43 -9.18
N ILE A 133 2.44 2.74 -9.63
CA ILE A 133 2.46 1.94 -10.85
C ILE A 133 2.71 2.83 -12.07
N PHE A 134 1.99 3.95 -12.18
CA PHE A 134 2.15 4.90 -13.28
C PHE A 134 3.57 5.47 -13.36
N LEU A 135 4.16 5.85 -12.22
CA LEU A 135 5.55 6.32 -12.17
C LEU A 135 6.52 5.24 -12.67
N ARG A 136 6.32 3.99 -12.26
CA ARG A 136 7.16 2.86 -12.68
C ARG A 136 7.01 2.54 -14.18
N GLU A 137 5.81 2.65 -14.74
CA GLU A 137 5.58 2.41 -16.17
C GLU A 137 6.25 3.47 -17.06
N LYS A 138 6.13 4.75 -16.68
CA LYS A 138 6.81 5.84 -17.39
C LYS A 138 8.33 5.64 -17.45
N GLU A 139 8.91 5.11 -16.39
CA GLU A 139 10.35 4.81 -16.34
C GLU A 139 10.76 3.71 -17.29
N LYS A 140 9.99 2.62 -17.36
CA LYS A 140 10.27 1.51 -18.28
C LYS A 140 10.27 2.00 -19.73
N GLN A 141 9.30 2.85 -20.09
CA GLN A 141 9.22 3.44 -21.43
C GLN A 141 10.40 4.36 -21.73
N GLY A 142 10.80 5.21 -20.78
CA GLY A 142 11.95 6.11 -20.93
C GLY A 142 13.27 5.35 -21.11
N GLN A 143 13.47 4.25 -20.38
CA GLN A 143 14.66 3.41 -20.56
C GLN A 143 14.67 2.69 -21.92
N HIS A 144 13.52 2.15 -22.35
CA HIS A 144 13.40 1.50 -23.66
C HIS A 144 13.74 2.45 -24.83
N PHE A 145 13.36 3.74 -24.73
CA PHE A 145 13.69 4.73 -25.75
C PHE A 145 15.18 5.08 -25.80
N LEU A 146 15.88 5.04 -24.66
CA LEU A 146 17.33 5.29 -24.57
C LEU A 146 18.18 4.15 -25.15
N TYR A 147 17.71 2.90 -25.12
CA TYR A 147 18.43 1.75 -25.72
C TYR A 147 18.28 1.65 -27.25
N LEU A 148 17.34 2.39 -27.84
CA LEU A 148 17.09 2.40 -29.29
C LEU A 148 17.82 3.55 -30.02
N ARG A 149 18.65 4.32 -29.31
CA ARG A 149 19.38 5.48 -29.83
C ARG A 149 20.87 5.30 -29.64
#